data_AF-B4IJL8-F1
#
_entry.id   AF-B4IJL8-F1
#
_cell.length_a   1.000
_cell.length_b   1.000
_cell.length_c   1.000
_cell.angle_alpha   90.00
_cell.angle_beta   90.00
_cell.angle_gamma   90.00
#
_symmetry.space_group_name_H-M   'P 1'
#
loop_
_entity.id
_entity.type
_entity.pdbx_description
1 polymer ?
#
loop_
_entity_poly.entity_id
_entity_poly.type
_entity_poly.pdbx_seq_one_letter_code
_entity_poly.pdbx_strand_id
1 'polypeptide(L)'
;MTEETETVPMPTWLKADLFEELLSKRYGGNYAGIKSFKPEAGLKPGENYSTIMLRLKFEVELKGYHIAFILCPPVLLDRTEEANLTDFVTETDNGDGLKMAMYSNARYKKHVSAILKWLNNRGAVQF
;
A
#
# COMPACT_ATOMS: atom_id res chain seq x y z
N MET A 1 9.98 14.28 38.10
CA MET A 1 8.83 13.36 38.01
C MET A 1 8.88 12.74 36.64
N THR A 2 9.19 11.45 36.57
CA THR A 2 9.15 10.65 35.33
C THR A 2 7.69 10.46 34.96
N GLU A 3 7.29 10.94 33.79
CA GLU A 3 5.96 10.64 33.23
C GLU A 3 5.91 9.15 32.91
N GLU A 4 5.27 8.37 33.78
CA GLU A 4 4.86 7.02 33.43
C GLU A 4 3.78 7.14 32.35
N THR A 5 4.12 6.72 31.14
CA THR A 5 3.16 6.65 30.03
C THR A 5 2.20 5.51 30.32
N GLU A 6 1.02 5.82 30.87
CA GLU A 6 -0.04 4.83 31.03
C GLU A 6 -0.44 4.30 29.64
N THR A 7 -0.13 3.04 29.35
CA THR A 7 -0.48 2.42 28.07
C THR A 7 -1.86 1.77 28.16
N VAL A 8 -2.77 2.12 27.24
CA VAL A 8 -4.08 1.47 27.14
C VAL A 8 -3.89 -0.01 26.76
N PRO A 9 -4.34 -0.98 27.57
CA PRO A 9 -4.16 -2.40 27.27
C PRO A 9 -4.96 -2.79 26.02
N MET A 10 -4.28 -3.40 25.04
CA MET A 10 -4.91 -3.82 23.79
C MET A 10 -5.67 -5.14 23.96
N PRO A 11 -6.91 -5.24 23.45
CA PRO A 11 -7.66 -6.49 23.53
C PRO A 11 -7.02 -7.59 22.69
N THR A 12 -6.81 -8.76 23.30
CA THR A 12 -6.16 -9.92 22.63
C THR A 12 -7.03 -10.57 21.54
N TRP A 13 -8.34 -10.33 21.58
CA TRP A 13 -9.27 -10.79 20.56
C TRP A 13 -9.21 -9.95 19.28
N LEU A 14 -8.69 -8.72 19.36
CA LEU A 14 -8.68 -7.79 18.24
C LEU A 14 -7.54 -8.14 17.26
N LYS A 15 -7.91 -8.75 16.15
CA LYS A 15 -6.97 -9.27 15.14
C LYS A 15 -7.36 -8.76 13.74
N ALA A 16 -6.37 -8.76 12.84
CA ALA A 16 -6.51 -8.23 11.48
C ALA A 16 -7.54 -9.03 10.64
N ASP A 17 -7.58 -10.35 10.82
CA ASP A 17 -8.45 -11.30 10.12
C ASP A 17 -9.95 -10.98 10.27
N LEU A 18 -10.35 -10.38 11.40
CA LEU A 18 -11.73 -9.92 11.62
C LEU A 18 -12.21 -8.89 10.57
N PHE A 19 -11.29 -8.21 9.89
CA PHE A 19 -11.59 -7.14 8.94
C PHE A 19 -11.45 -7.57 7.48
N GLU A 20 -11.02 -8.80 7.20
CA GLU A 20 -10.82 -9.32 5.84
C GLU A 20 -12.09 -9.24 5.00
N GLU A 21 -13.23 -9.67 5.54
CA GLU A 21 -14.52 -9.60 4.83
C GLU A 21 -14.94 -8.15 4.56
N LEU A 22 -14.76 -7.25 5.54
CA LEU A 22 -15.10 -5.83 5.42
C LEU A 22 -14.27 -5.17 4.31
N LEU A 23 -12.95 -5.41 4.31
CA LEU A 23 -12.02 -4.85 3.34
C LEU A 23 -12.26 -5.45 1.95
N SER A 24 -12.52 -6.75 1.85
CA SER A 24 -12.91 -7.41 0.61
C SER A 24 -14.21 -6.83 0.04
N LYS A 25 -15.23 -6.59 0.87
CA LYS A 25 -16.47 -5.94 0.42
C LYS A 25 -16.25 -4.50 -0.04
N ARG A 26 -15.38 -3.75 0.66
CA ARG A 26 -15.06 -2.36 0.33
C ARG A 26 -14.30 -2.21 -0.99
N TYR A 27 -13.25 -3.01 -1.18
CA TYR A 27 -12.35 -2.89 -2.33
C TYR A 27 -12.66 -3.87 -3.48
N GLY A 28 -13.59 -4.80 -3.25
CA GLY A 28 -14.03 -5.81 -4.23
C GLY A 28 -12.90 -6.72 -4.68
N GLY A 29 -12.96 -7.18 -5.93
CA GLY A 29 -11.95 -8.08 -6.51
C GLY A 29 -10.51 -7.54 -6.56
N ASN A 30 -10.30 -6.28 -6.18
CA ASN A 30 -8.99 -5.62 -6.14
C ASN A 30 -8.28 -5.81 -4.80
N TYR A 31 -9.00 -6.20 -3.76
CA TYR A 31 -8.41 -6.52 -2.48
C TYR A 31 -7.47 -7.73 -2.62
N ALA A 32 -6.26 -7.61 -2.08
CA ALA A 32 -5.27 -8.68 -2.06
C ALA A 32 -4.95 -9.17 -0.64
N GLY A 33 -5.02 -8.29 0.37
CA GLY A 33 -4.83 -8.67 1.77
C GLY A 33 -4.44 -7.49 2.68
N ILE A 34 -4.39 -7.71 4.00
CA ILE A 34 -3.79 -6.79 4.97
C ILE A 34 -2.28 -7.04 5.04
N LYS A 35 -1.47 -5.98 4.93
CA LYS A 35 -0.01 -6.01 5.16
C LYS A 35 0.37 -5.60 6.58
N SER A 36 -0.36 -4.65 7.15
CA SER A 36 -0.09 -4.06 8.46
C SER A 36 -1.40 -3.78 9.17
N PHE A 37 -1.46 -4.12 10.46
CA PHE A 37 -2.59 -3.85 11.33
C PHE A 37 -2.07 -3.30 12.65
N LYS A 38 -2.37 -2.03 12.92
CA LYS A 38 -1.88 -1.30 14.10
C LYS A 38 -3.06 -0.67 14.85
N PRO A 39 -3.59 -1.34 15.88
CA PRO A 39 -4.52 -0.73 16.81
C PRO A 39 -3.76 0.22 17.74
N GLU A 40 -4.29 1.44 17.92
CA GLU A 40 -3.74 2.43 18.85
C GLU A 40 -4.86 3.06 19.67
N ALA A 41 -4.51 3.64 20.82
CA ALA A 41 -5.47 4.36 21.65
C ALA A 41 -6.04 5.54 20.84
N GLY A 42 -7.36 5.63 20.76
CA GLY A 42 -8.05 6.72 20.06
C GLY A 42 -8.03 8.03 20.84
N LEU A 43 -7.81 7.96 22.15
CA LEU A 43 -7.80 9.05 23.13
C LEU A 43 -6.64 8.87 24.11
N LYS A 44 -6.30 9.91 24.86
CA LYS A 44 -5.31 9.80 25.93
C LYS A 44 -5.88 8.99 27.11
N PRO A 45 -5.00 8.31 27.88
CA PRO A 45 -5.40 7.69 29.15
C PRO A 45 -6.15 8.70 30.04
N GLY A 46 -7.25 8.26 30.65
CA GLY A 46 -8.07 9.11 31.54
C GLY A 46 -9.06 10.06 30.85
N GLU A 47 -9.04 10.21 29.52
CA GLU A 47 -10.04 11.04 28.81
C GLU A 47 -11.41 10.36 28.70
N ASN A 48 -11.51 9.04 28.91
CA ASN A 48 -12.79 8.34 28.90
C ASN A 48 -12.80 7.10 29.82
N TYR A 49 -13.39 7.25 31.01
CA TYR A 49 -13.40 6.22 32.07
C TYR A 49 -14.34 5.03 31.80
N SER A 50 -15.24 5.14 30.82
CA SER A 50 -16.30 4.16 30.59
C SER A 50 -16.13 3.34 29.31
N THR A 51 -15.28 3.77 28.37
CA THR A 51 -15.17 3.13 27.05
C THR A 51 -13.75 3.22 26.48
N ILE A 52 -13.18 2.08 26.10
CA ILE A 52 -11.94 2.00 25.31
C ILE A 52 -12.26 2.40 23.87
N MET A 53 -11.72 3.52 23.39
CA MET A 53 -11.76 3.89 21.98
C MET A 53 -10.44 3.53 21.31
N LEU A 54 -10.51 2.77 20.22
CA LEU A 54 -9.34 2.37 19.43
C LEU A 54 -9.39 2.99 18.04
N ARG A 55 -8.25 3.46 17.55
CA ARG A 55 -8.04 3.78 16.14
C ARG A 55 -7.33 2.60 15.49
N LEU A 56 -7.89 2.09 14.40
CA LEU A 56 -7.30 0.99 13.64
C LEU A 56 -6.64 1.55 12.39
N LYS A 57 -5.31 1.39 12.29
CA LYS A 57 -4.55 1.72 11.08
C LYS A 57 -4.28 0.43 10.31
N PHE A 58 -4.73 0.40 9.06
CA PHE A 58 -4.49 -0.70 8.13
C PHE A 58 -3.59 -0.22 6.99
N GLU A 59 -2.63 -1.06 6.61
CA GLU A 59 -2.02 -1.00 5.28
C GLU A 59 -2.57 -2.20 4.51
N VAL A 60 -3.26 -1.93 3.41
CA VAL A 60 -3.91 -2.96 2.58
C VAL A 60 -3.26 -3.03 1.21
N GLU A 61 -3.10 -4.24 0.71
CA GLU A 61 -2.61 -4.48 -0.63
C GLU A 61 -3.78 -4.51 -1.61
N LEU A 62 -3.61 -3.77 -2.72
CA LEU A 62 -4.57 -3.71 -3.81
C LEU A 62 -3.90 -4.15 -5.11
N LYS A 63 -4.56 -5.04 -5.87
CA LYS A 63 -4.03 -5.64 -7.10
C LYS A 63 -3.66 -4.60 -8.17
N GLY A 64 -4.38 -3.47 -8.24
CA GLY A 64 -4.14 -2.43 -9.25
C GLY A 64 -2.82 -1.67 -9.07
N TYR A 65 -2.33 -1.52 -7.83
CA TYR A 65 -1.07 -0.84 -7.54
C TYR A 65 0.12 -1.69 -8.01
N HIS A 66 0.15 -2.96 -7.61
CA HIS A 66 1.25 -3.86 -7.95
C HIS A 66 1.37 -4.06 -9.48
N ILE A 67 0.23 -4.20 -10.18
CA ILE A 67 0.24 -4.32 -11.64
C ILE A 67 0.79 -3.04 -12.28
N ALA A 68 0.31 -1.87 -11.85
CA ALA A 68 0.71 -0.59 -12.44
C ALA A 68 2.19 -0.25 -12.24
N PHE A 69 2.75 -0.54 -11.06
CA PHE A 69 4.10 -0.10 -10.72
C PHE A 69 5.19 -1.15 -10.89
N ILE A 70 4.86 -2.44 -10.89
CA ILE A 70 5.87 -3.51 -10.98
C ILE A 70 5.80 -4.21 -12.35
N LEU A 71 4.60 -4.55 -12.83
CA LEU A 71 4.47 -5.34 -14.07
C LEU A 71 4.34 -4.47 -15.33
N CYS A 72 3.60 -3.36 -15.27
CA CYS A 72 3.42 -2.49 -16.44
C CYS A 72 4.72 -1.84 -16.96
N PRO A 73 5.67 -1.36 -16.14
CA PRO A 73 6.88 -0.71 -16.65
C PRO A 73 7.73 -1.60 -17.57
N PRO A 74 8.09 -2.85 -17.21
CA PRO A 74 8.85 -3.72 -18.11
C PRO A 74 8.02 -4.23 -19.29
N VAL A 75 6.72 -4.49 -19.12
CA VAL A 75 5.83 -4.98 -20.19
C VAL A 75 5.58 -3.91 -21.26
N LEU A 76 5.55 -2.64 -20.87
CA LEU A 76 5.31 -1.51 -21.76
C LEU A 76 6.59 -0.84 -22.26
N LEU A 77 7.76 -1.34 -21.86
CA LEU A 77 9.05 -0.87 -22.34
C LEU A 77 9.17 -1.17 -23.84
N ASP A 78 9.66 -0.20 -24.61
CA ASP A 78 9.98 -0.44 -26.01
C ASP A 78 11.16 -1.41 -26.11
N ARG A 79 11.21 -2.19 -27.19
CA ARG A 79 12.24 -3.21 -27.39
C ARG A 79 13.63 -2.57 -27.26
N THR A 80 14.46 -3.15 -26.41
CA THR A 80 15.85 -2.74 -26.22
C THR A 80 16.72 -3.99 -26.04
N GLU A 81 17.96 -3.93 -26.49
CA GLU A 81 18.97 -4.99 -26.30
C GLU A 81 19.56 -4.96 -24.88
N GLU A 82 19.35 -3.86 -24.16
CA GLU A 82 19.85 -3.65 -22.79
C GLU A 82 18.94 -4.29 -21.72
N ALA A 83 17.75 -4.77 -22.11
CA ALA A 83 16.81 -5.38 -21.18
C ALA A 83 17.30 -6.76 -20.72
N ASN A 84 17.69 -6.86 -19.46
CA ASN A 84 17.92 -8.15 -18.79
C ASN A 84 17.17 -8.20 -17.44
N LEU A 85 16.82 -9.43 -17.02
CA LEU A 85 16.01 -9.66 -15.82
C LEU A 85 16.76 -9.26 -14.54
N THR A 86 18.09 -9.33 -14.53
CA THR A 86 18.96 -9.00 -13.40
C THR A 86 18.86 -7.52 -13.06
N ASP A 87 19.00 -6.64 -14.06
CA ASP A 87 18.96 -5.18 -13.88
C ASP A 87 17.55 -4.66 -13.52
N PHE A 88 16.51 -5.44 -13.83
CA PHE A 88 15.13 -5.12 -13.45
C PHE A 88 14.87 -5.27 -11.95
N VAL A 89 15.50 -6.26 -11.30
CA VAL A 89 15.20 -6.65 -9.91
C VAL A 89 16.30 -6.21 -8.93
N THR A 90 17.46 -5.79 -9.42
CA THR A 90 18.61 -5.42 -8.59
C THR A 90 18.90 -3.92 -8.63
N GLU A 91 19.55 -3.40 -7.58
CA GLU A 91 20.07 -2.03 -7.53
C GLU A 91 21.49 -2.04 -8.09
N THR A 92 21.61 -1.99 -9.42
CA THR A 92 22.88 -1.87 -10.13
C THR A 92 22.96 -0.52 -10.83
N ASP A 93 24.17 0.02 -11.00
CA ASP A 93 24.38 1.28 -11.75
C ASP A 93 23.86 1.18 -13.20
N ASN A 94 23.92 -0.02 -13.80
CA ASN A 94 23.33 -0.30 -15.12
C ASN A 94 21.79 -0.35 -15.11
N GLY A 95 21.18 -0.65 -13.95
CA GLY A 95 19.74 -0.76 -13.80
C GLY A 95 19.01 0.59 -13.79
N ASP A 96 19.70 1.68 -13.44
CA ASP A 96 19.07 3.01 -13.34
C ASP A 96 18.65 3.57 -14.70
N GLY A 97 19.47 3.37 -15.74
CA GLY A 97 19.12 3.75 -17.10
C GLY A 97 17.88 3.00 -17.62
N LEU A 98 17.85 1.68 -17.36
CA LEU A 98 16.74 0.82 -17.75
C LEU A 98 15.45 1.18 -16.98
N LYS A 99 15.53 1.39 -15.66
CA LYS A 99 14.41 1.86 -14.82
C LYS A 99 13.90 3.21 -15.32
N MET A 100 14.80 4.15 -15.61
CA MET A 100 14.42 5.44 -16.18
C MET A 100 13.67 5.28 -17.50
N ALA A 101 14.13 4.43 -18.42
CA ALA A 101 13.44 4.16 -19.67
C ALA A 101 12.04 3.53 -19.45
N MET A 102 11.92 2.60 -18.50
CA MET A 102 10.65 1.96 -18.13
C MET A 102 9.62 2.95 -17.60
N TYR A 103 10.00 3.84 -16.68
CA TYR A 103 9.07 4.76 -16.03
C TYR A 103 8.85 6.07 -16.78
N SER A 104 9.73 6.44 -17.71
CA SER A 104 9.64 7.71 -18.45
C SER A 104 8.97 7.62 -19.82
N ASN A 105 8.80 6.41 -20.39
CA ASN A 105 8.26 6.26 -21.73
C ASN A 105 6.76 6.63 -21.84
N ALA A 106 6.36 7.05 -23.03
CA ALA A 106 5.01 7.57 -23.29
C ALA A 106 3.91 6.51 -23.14
N ARG A 107 4.21 5.24 -23.48
CA ARG A 107 3.26 4.13 -23.39
C ARG A 107 2.91 3.85 -21.93
N TYR A 108 3.91 3.70 -21.08
CA TYR A 108 3.76 3.55 -19.65
C TYR A 108 2.98 4.72 -19.04
N LYS A 109 3.38 5.97 -19.33
CA LYS A 109 2.69 7.18 -18.85
C LYS A 109 1.20 7.17 -19.20
N LYS A 110 0.85 6.86 -20.45
CA LYS A 110 -0.56 6.79 -20.88
C LYS A 110 -1.38 5.80 -20.07
N HIS A 111 -0.85 4.59 -19.86
CA HIS A 111 -1.57 3.53 -19.14
C HIS A 111 -1.61 3.78 -17.63
N VAL A 112 -0.48 4.16 -17.02
CA VAL A 112 -0.41 4.42 -15.57
C VAL A 112 -1.29 5.60 -15.17
N SER A 113 -1.41 6.65 -16.00
CA SER A 113 -2.33 7.76 -15.70
C SER A 113 -3.79 7.33 -15.65
N ALA A 114 -4.22 6.42 -16.53
CA ALA A 114 -5.58 5.89 -16.50
C ALA A 114 -5.81 5.02 -15.25
N ILE A 115 -4.84 4.17 -14.91
CA ILE A 115 -4.92 3.29 -13.73
C ILE A 115 -4.91 4.12 -12.44
N LEU A 116 -4.02 5.10 -12.32
CA LEU A 116 -3.96 5.98 -11.14
C LEU A 116 -5.22 6.79 -10.95
N LYS A 117 -5.79 7.34 -12.03
CA LYS A 117 -7.08 8.04 -11.97
C LYS A 117 -8.19 7.10 -11.50
N TRP A 118 -8.21 5.86 -12.00
CA TRP A 118 -9.18 4.84 -11.57
C TRP A 118 -9.00 4.45 -10.09
N LEU A 119 -7.76 4.32 -9.62
CA LEU A 119 -7.44 4.02 -8.22
C LEU A 119 -7.84 5.18 -7.31
N ASN A 120 -7.54 6.42 -7.69
CA ASN A 120 -7.88 7.62 -6.94
C ASN A 120 -9.40 7.74 -6.75
N ASN A 121 -10.17 7.53 -7.83
CA ASN A 121 -11.63 7.59 -7.78
C ASN A 121 -12.27 6.52 -6.89
N ARG A 122 -11.52 5.49 -6.49
CA ARG A 122 -11.98 4.42 -5.58
C ARG A 122 -11.35 4.50 -4.20
N GLY A 123 -10.65 5.60 -3.90
CA GLY A 123 -9.99 5.83 -2.63
C GLY A 123 -8.80 4.90 -2.36
N ALA A 124 -8.22 4.32 -3.42
CA ALA A 124 -7.04 3.44 -3.32
C ALA A 124 -5.71 4.22 -3.27
N VAL A 125 -5.71 5.46 -3.75
CA VAL A 125 -4.65 6.46 -3.54
C VAL A 125 -5.35 7.76 -3.21
N GLN A 126 -4.95 8.41 -2.11
CA GLN A 126 -5.40 9.75 -1.73
C GLN A 126 -4.15 10.63 -1.72
N PHE A 127 -4.14 11.67 -2.55
CA PHE A 127 -3.14 12.73 -2.54
C PHE A 127 -3.73 13.99 -1.91
#